data_AF-A0A0F9LCM2-F1
#
_entry.id   AF-A0A0F9LCM2-F1
#
_cell.length_a   1.000
_cell.length_b   1.000
_cell.length_c   1.000
_cell.angle_alpha   90.00
_cell.angle_beta   90.00
_cell.angle_gamma   90.00
#
_symmetry.space_group_name_H-M   'P 1'
#
loop_
_entity.id
_entity.type
_entity.pdbx_description
1 polymer ?
#
loop_
_entity_poly.entity_id
_entity_poly.type
_entity_poly.pdbx_seq_one_letter_code
_entity_poly.pdbx_strand_id
1 'polypeptide(L)'
;MPVIKREYEKIKRNSICPCEENDGREKPKKYKQCCLKKIRAKEQQTYEMIYESKRIAEAKKHVAATIQHDIDHPILVPAKKIVSPSNIIIP
;
A
#
# COMPACT_ATOMS: atom_id res chain seq x y z
N MET A 1 -14.38 5.57 -9.95
CA MET A 1 -13.65 5.49 -8.66
C MET A 1 -14.23 6.54 -7.73
N PRO A 2 -14.78 6.19 -6.55
CA PRO A 2 -14.99 7.20 -5.54
C PRO A 2 -13.61 7.54 -4.99
N VAL A 3 -13.01 8.59 -5.52
CA VAL A 3 -12.06 9.38 -4.74
C VAL A 3 -12.81 9.63 -3.44
N ILE A 4 -12.32 9.14 -2.31
CA ILE A 4 -12.81 9.63 -1.02
C ILE A 4 -12.43 11.10 -1.04
N LYS A 5 -13.35 11.90 -1.57
CA LYS A 5 -13.24 13.34 -1.58
C LYS A 5 -13.06 13.66 -0.11
N ARG A 6 -12.06 14.49 0.19
CA ARG A 6 -11.92 15.11 1.51
C ARG A 6 -13.13 16.05 1.71
N GLU A 7 -14.32 15.49 1.80
CA GLU A 7 -15.58 16.13 2.18
C GLU A 7 -15.63 16.32 3.69
N TYR A 8 -14.58 15.94 4.40
CA TYR A 8 -14.28 16.53 5.68
C TYR A 8 -13.98 18.00 5.42
N GLU A 9 -14.99 18.85 5.62
CA GLU A 9 -14.82 20.26 5.93
C GLU A 9 -13.48 20.43 6.64
N LYS A 10 -12.66 21.38 6.18
CA LYS A 10 -11.38 21.69 6.82
C LYS A 10 -11.66 22.21 8.24
N ILE A 11 -12.02 21.33 9.17
CA ILE A 11 -12.26 21.63 10.56
C ILE A 11 -10.91 22.14 11.07
N LYS A 12 -10.84 23.46 11.24
CA LYS A 12 -9.61 24.14 11.63
C LYS A 12 -9.14 23.50 12.93
N ARG A 13 -7.84 23.16 13.05
CA ARG A 13 -7.29 22.45 14.23
C ARG A 13 -7.62 23.13 15.58
N ASN A 14 -7.91 24.43 15.55
CA ASN A 14 -8.25 25.27 16.69
C ASN A 14 -9.77 25.47 16.90
N SER A 15 -10.61 24.78 16.12
CA SER A 15 -12.05 24.74 16.37
C SER A 15 -12.35 24.04 17.69
N ILE A 16 -13.53 24.30 18.23
CA ILE A 16 -14.03 23.67 19.45
C ILE A 16 -14.43 22.22 19.12
N CYS A 17 -14.19 21.28 20.04
CA CYS A 17 -14.63 19.89 19.91
C CYS A 17 -16.17 19.86 19.93
N PRO A 18 -16.84 19.40 18.85
CA PRO A 18 -18.31 19.32 18.80
C PRO A 18 -18.89 18.15 19.63
N CYS A 19 -18.03 17.46 20.34
CA CYS A 19 -18.22 16.14 20.95
C CYS A 19 -18.32 16.21 22.48
N GLU A 20 -18.01 17.37 23.04
CA GLU A 20 -18.14 17.63 24.46
C GLU A 20 -18.90 18.92 24.65
N GLU A 21 -19.68 18.99 25.72
CA GLU A 21 -20.21 20.25 26.22
C GLU A 21 -19.03 21.14 26.65
N ASN A 22 -18.86 22.24 25.94
CA ASN A 22 -17.86 23.26 26.25
C ASN A 22 -18.44 24.46 26.98
N ASP A 23 -19.78 24.53 27.08
CA ASP A 23 -20.48 25.58 27.80
C ASP A 23 -20.17 25.46 29.30
N GLY A 24 -19.58 26.50 29.87
CA GLY A 24 -19.17 26.55 31.27
C GLY A 24 -17.70 26.23 31.56
N ARG A 25 -16.88 25.89 30.54
CA ARG A 25 -15.42 25.75 30.73
C ARG A 25 -14.70 27.08 30.51
N GLU A 26 -13.78 27.43 31.41
CA GLU A 26 -12.89 28.58 31.25
C GLU A 26 -12.06 28.51 29.95
N LYS A 27 -11.72 27.28 29.52
CA LYS A 27 -11.07 27.02 28.23
C LYS A 27 -11.77 25.87 27.49
N PRO A 28 -12.37 26.11 26.31
CA PRO A 28 -13.03 25.08 25.54
C PRO A 28 -12.00 24.10 24.93
N LYS A 29 -12.34 22.81 24.96
CA LYS A 29 -11.49 21.74 24.44
C LYS A 29 -11.41 21.84 22.92
N LYS A 30 -10.19 21.90 22.40
CA LYS A 30 -9.95 22.07 20.95
C LYS A 30 -10.11 20.74 20.22
N TYR A 31 -10.52 20.81 18.95
CA TYR A 31 -10.66 19.66 18.06
C TYR A 31 -9.35 18.87 17.89
N LYS A 32 -8.17 19.48 18.08
CA LYS A 32 -6.90 18.74 18.14
C LYS A 32 -6.87 17.66 19.23
N GLN A 33 -7.56 17.87 20.35
CA GLN A 33 -7.61 16.98 21.51
C GLN A 33 -8.92 16.17 21.59
N CYS A 34 -9.76 16.25 20.56
CA CYS A 34 -11.05 15.57 20.47
C CYS A 34 -10.89 14.07 20.15
N CYS A 35 -11.70 13.23 20.80
CA CYS A 35 -11.75 11.78 20.54
C CYS A 35 -12.24 11.44 19.12
N LEU A 36 -13.24 12.19 18.62
CA LEU A 36 -13.80 12.03 17.28
C LEU A 36 -12.75 12.18 16.17
N LYS A 37 -11.81 13.12 16.33
CA LYS A 37 -10.67 13.29 15.41
C LYS A 37 -9.77 12.05 15.39
N LYS A 38 -9.52 11.43 16.55
CA LYS A 38 -8.71 10.21 16.67
C LYS A 38 -9.40 9.01 16.02
N ILE A 39 -10.70 8.86 16.22
CA ILE A 39 -11.51 7.78 15.61
C ILE A 39 -11.46 7.89 14.09
N ARG A 40 -11.77 9.07 13.54
CA ARG A 40 -11.71 9.31 12.08
C ARG A 40 -10.33 9.04 11.48
N ALA A 41 -9.27 9.43 12.18
CA ALA A 41 -7.91 9.15 11.73
C ALA A 41 -7.62 7.64 11.67
N LYS A 42 -8.08 6.87 12.66
CA LYS A 42 -7.95 5.40 12.66
C LYS A 42 -8.76 4.75 11.55
N GLU A 43 -9.99 5.21 11.30
CA GLU A 43 -10.85 4.72 10.21
C GLU A 43 -10.18 4.94 8.85
N GLN A 44 -9.63 6.13 8.62
CA GLN A 44 -8.92 6.44 7.38
C GLN A 44 -7.68 5.56 7.20
N GLN A 45 -6.86 5.42 8.25
CA GLN A 45 -5.68 4.55 8.21
C GLN A 45 -6.08 3.09 7.92
N THR A 46 -7.17 2.62 8.52
CA THR A 46 -7.69 1.26 8.30
C THR A 46 -8.10 1.06 6.84
N TYR A 47 -8.80 2.05 6.26
CA TYR A 47 -9.21 2.01 4.86
C TYR A 47 -8.01 1.97 3.91
N GLU A 48 -7.00 2.81 4.16
CA GLU A 48 -5.76 2.85 3.38
C GLU A 48 -5.03 1.50 3.43
N MET A 49 -4.88 0.89 4.61
CA MET A 49 -4.27 -0.44 4.76
C MET A 49 -5.04 -1.55 4.03
N ILE A 50 -6.38 -1.55 4.09
CA ILE A 50 -7.21 -2.53 3.37
C ILE A 50 -7.00 -2.39 1.86
N TYR A 51 -6.96 -1.16 1.35
CA TYR A 51 -6.75 -0.89 -0.07
C TYR A 51 -5.37 -1.35 -0.54
N GLU A 52 -4.31 -1.04 0.20
CA GLU A 52 -2.96 -1.51 -0.09
C GLU A 52 -2.86 -3.03 -0.07
N SER A 53 -3.49 -3.67 0.92
CA SER A 53 -3.53 -5.14 1.03
C SER A 53 -4.20 -5.79 -0.19
N LYS A 54 -5.29 -5.20 -0.70
CA LYS A 54 -5.95 -5.65 -1.94
C LYS A 54 -5.02 -5.53 -3.15
N ARG A 55 -4.31 -4.39 -3.29
CA ARG A 55 -3.34 -4.20 -4.38
C ARG A 55 -2.20 -5.22 -4.33
N ILE A 56 -1.68 -5.51 -3.13
CA ILE A 56 -0.63 -6.52 -2.95
C ILE A 56 -1.15 -7.91 -3.33
N ALA A 57 -2.37 -8.26 -2.94
CA ALA A 57 -2.97 -9.54 -3.28
C ALA A 57 -3.15 -9.70 -4.81
N GLU A 58 -3.56 -8.64 -5.50
CA GLU A 58 -3.70 -8.63 -6.96
C GLU A 58 -2.34 -8.77 -7.67
N ALA A 59 -1.32 -8.02 -7.22
CA ALA A 59 0.05 -8.14 -7.73
C ALA A 59 0.61 -9.57 -7.56
N LYS A 60 0.36 -10.21 -6.41
CA LYS A 60 0.75 -11.61 -6.18
C LYS A 60 0.10 -12.58 -7.17
N LYS A 61 -1.19 -12.38 -7.51
CA LYS A 61 -1.87 -13.20 -8.52
C LYS A 61 -1.23 -13.04 -9.89
N HIS A 62 -0.88 -11.81 -10.28
CA HIS A 62 -0.19 -11.57 -11.55
C HIS A 62 1.17 -12.26 -11.62
N VAL A 63 2.00 -12.12 -10.58
CA VAL A 63 3.31 -12.78 -10.52
C VAL A 63 3.16 -14.31 -10.58
N ALA A 64 2.22 -14.88 -9.84
CA ALA A 64 1.97 -16.32 -9.88
C ALA A 64 1.54 -16.79 -11.28
N ALA A 65 0.70 -16.02 -11.98
CA ALA A 65 0.30 -16.33 -13.35
C ALA A 65 1.46 -16.26 -14.33
N THR A 66 2.36 -15.28 -14.20
CA THR A 66 3.58 -15.18 -15.02
C THR A 66 4.51 -16.38 -14.79
N ILE A 67 4.74 -16.76 -13.53
CA ILE A 67 5.58 -17.93 -13.21
C ILE A 67 4.98 -19.21 -13.83
N GLN A 68 3.66 -19.39 -13.73
CA GLN A 68 3.00 -20.55 -14.32
C GLN A 68 3.14 -20.56 -15.85
N HIS A 69 2.97 -19.39 -16.50
CA HIS A 69 3.17 -19.26 -17.93
C HIS A 69 4.59 -19.68 -18.36
N ASP A 70 5.62 -19.28 -17.61
CA ASP A 70 7.01 -19.61 -17.90
C ASP A 70 7.33 -21.10 -17.67
N ILE A 71 6.65 -21.75 -16.71
CA ILE A 71 6.72 -23.21 -16.50
C ILE A 71 6.06 -23.95 -17.68
N ASP A 72 4.88 -23.51 -18.10
CA ASP A 72 4.10 -24.16 -19.17
C ASP A 72 4.77 -23.96 -20.55
N HIS A 73 5.48 -22.84 -20.74
CA HIS A 73 6.20 -22.50 -21.97
C HIS A 73 7.68 -22.25 -21.69
N PRO A 74 8.45 -23.30 -21.38
CA PRO A 74 9.85 -23.13 -21.00
C PRO A 74 10.65 -22.51 -22.14
N ILE A 75 11.36 -21.43 -21.85
CA ILE A 75 12.33 -20.85 -22.79
C ILE A 75 13.47 -21.86 -22.95
N LEU A 76 13.47 -22.56 -24.08
CA LEU A 76 14.59 -23.40 -24.49
C LEU A 76 15.75 -22.48 -24.89
N VAL A 77 16.65 -22.21 -23.93
CA VAL A 77 17.91 -21.53 -24.23
C VAL A 77 18.72 -22.49 -25.12
N PRO A 78 19.07 -22.11 -26.37
CA PRO A 78 19.84 -23.00 -27.21
C PRO A 78 21.18 -23.26 -26.53
N ALA A 79 21.48 -24.53 -26.27
CA ALA A 79 22.77 -24.95 -25.77
C ALA A 79 23.83 -24.58 -26.81
N LYS A 80 24.48 -23.42 -26.63
CA LYS A 80 25.73 -23.14 -27.34
C LYS A 80 26.66 -24.29 -27.01
N LYS A 81 26.96 -25.14 -27.99
CA LYS A 81 28.08 -26.08 -27.92
C LYS A 81 29.31 -25.22 -27.62
N ILE A 82 29.79 -25.27 -26.39
CA ILE A 82 31.13 -24.78 -26.05
C ILE A 82 32.07 -25.78 -26.72
N VAL A 83 32.46 -25.49 -27.96
CA VAL A 83 33.55 -26.19 -28.62
C VAL A 83 34.82 -25.65 -27.94
N SER A 84 35.32 -26.41 -26.97
CA SER A 84 36.68 -26.19 -26.45
C SER A 84 37.64 -26.44 -27.61
N PRO A 85 38.48 -25.48 -28.02
CA PRO A 85 39.49 -25.73 -29.03
C PRO A 85 40.56 -26.65 -28.42
N SER A 86 40.44 -27.95 -28.70
CA SER A 86 41.50 -28.92 -28.48
C SER A 86 42.69 -28.53 -29.37
N ASN A 87 43.74 -27.96 -28.77
CA ASN A 87 45.11 -27.99 -29.28
C ASN A 87 46.06 -27.68 -28.12
N ILE A 88 46.31 -28.69 -27.28
CA ILE A 88 47.53 -28.74 -26.46
C ILE A 88 48.34 -29.90 -27.01
N ILE A 89 49.35 -29.56 -27.80
CA ILE A 89 50.46 -30.45 -28.14
C ILE A 89 51.31 -30.55 -26.88
N ILE A 90 51.45 -31.76 -26.33
CA ILE A 90 52.37 -32.04 -25.22
C ILE A 90 53.62 -32.71 -25.83
N PRO A 91 54.84 -32.26 -25.50
CA PRO A 91 56.11 -32.74 -26.07
C PRO A 91 56.45 -34.19 -25.74
#